data_AF-A0A059WR89-F1
#
_entry.id   AF-A0A059WR89-F1
#
_cell.length_a   1.000
_cell.length_b   1.000
_cell.length_c   1.000
_cell.angle_alpha   90.00
_cell.angle_beta   90.00
_cell.angle_gamma   90.00
#
_symmetry.space_group_name_H-M   'P 1'
#
loop_
_entity.id
_entity.type
_entity.pdbx_description
1 polymer ?
#
loop_
_entity_poly.entity_id
_entity_poly.type
_entity_poly.pdbx_seq_one_letter_code
_entity_poly.pdbx_strand_id
1 'polypeptide(L)'
;MEPRTGRTWTILVVAAAAIGLGVALYLTRLHLELLYGSGVGSSLCDFSEGINCSAVNASTASEIFGIPQSLLAIPAYVMALLLGVSAGVRRDERYALALAGVGLLAVLYSARLAWISATVIGAW
;
A
#
# COMPACT_ATOMS: atom_id res chain seq x y z
N MET A 1 34.79 -10.00 7.51
CA MET A 1 33.97 -8.85 7.06
C MET A 1 32.54 -9.35 6.99
N GLU A 2 31.83 -9.27 8.12
CA GLU A 2 30.43 -9.72 8.29
C GLU A 2 29.51 -8.91 7.34
N PRO A 3 28.50 -9.52 6.69
CA PRO A 3 27.75 -8.84 5.64
C PRO A 3 26.97 -7.63 6.19
N ARG A 4 27.37 -6.43 5.77
CA ARG A 4 26.63 -5.17 5.94
C ARG A 4 25.21 -5.21 5.34
N THR A 5 24.92 -6.21 4.52
CA THR A 5 23.68 -6.43 3.79
C THR A 5 22.44 -6.48 4.69
N GLY A 6 22.54 -7.08 5.89
CA GLY A 6 21.39 -7.24 6.78
C GLY A 6 20.84 -5.91 7.31
N ARG A 7 21.70 -4.95 7.66
CA ARG A 7 21.26 -3.65 8.22
C ARG A 7 20.69 -2.73 7.13
N THR A 8 21.34 -2.66 5.97
CA THR A 8 20.85 -1.86 4.83
C THR A 8 19.50 -2.37 4.36
N TRP A 9 19.32 -3.68 4.26
CA TRP A 9 18.05 -4.29 3.86
C TRP A 9 16.90 -3.93 4.80
N THR A 10 17.12 -4.01 6.12
CA THR A 10 16.09 -3.63 7.09
C THR A 10 15.69 -2.16 6.97
N ILE A 11 16.66 -1.26 6.75
CA ILE A 11 16.38 0.18 6.57
C ILE A 11 15.53 0.41 5.33
N LEU A 12 15.83 -0.28 4.21
CA LEU A 12 15.04 -0.18 2.98
C LEU A 12 13.60 -0.67 3.18
N VAL A 13 13.41 -1.79 3.88
CA VAL A 13 12.08 -2.34 4.18
C VAL A 13 11.27 -1.36 5.04
N VAL A 14 11.89 -0.79 6.08
CA VAL A 14 11.25 0.19 6.97
C VAL A 14 10.89 1.46 6.20
N ALA A 15 11.80 1.97 5.36
CA ALA A 15 11.56 3.15 4.53
C ALA A 15 10.41 2.91 3.53
N ALA A 16 10.41 1.77 2.84
CA ALA A 16 9.36 1.39 1.91
C ALA A 16 7.99 1.26 2.61
N ALA A 17 7.95 0.64 3.80
CA ALA A 17 6.72 0.51 4.57
C ALA A 17 6.21 1.87 5.08
N ALA A 18 7.11 2.79 5.46
CA ALA A 18 6.73 4.16 5.83
C ALA A 18 6.15 4.94 4.65
N ILE A 19 6.75 4.83 3.45
CA ILE A 19 6.24 5.44 2.23
C ILE A 19 4.86 4.85 1.90
N GLY A 20 4.72 3.52 1.94
CA GLY A 20 3.45 2.83 1.69
C GLY A 20 2.35 3.25 2.66
N LEU A 21 2.68 3.45 3.94
CA LEU A 21 1.74 3.99 4.92
C LEU A 21 1.28 5.42 4.57
N GLY A 22 2.22 6.28 4.16
CA GLY A 22 1.90 7.64 3.71
C GLY A 22 0.95 7.65 2.51
N VAL A 23 1.21 6.80 1.51
CA VAL A 23 0.35 6.63 0.33
C VAL A 23 -1.03 6.11 0.73
N ALA A 24 -1.12 5.10 1.60
CA ALA A 24 -2.39 4.56 2.07
C ALA A 24 -3.24 5.61 2.80
N LEU A 25 -2.61 6.44 3.64
CA LEU A 25 -3.28 7.56 4.31
C LEU A 25 -3.79 8.60 3.31
N TYR A 26 -2.97 8.97 2.33
CA TYR A 26 -3.37 9.91 1.27
C TYR A 26 -4.57 9.39 0.47
N LEU A 27 -4.52 8.13 0.02
CA LEU A 27 -5.61 7.52 -0.74
C LEU A 27 -6.90 7.39 0.10
N THR A 28 -6.76 7.11 1.40
CA THR A 28 -7.91 7.10 2.32
C THR A 28 -8.55 8.48 2.42
N ARG A 29 -7.75 9.54 2.55
CA ARG A 29 -8.26 10.92 2.56
C ARG A 29 -8.98 11.26 1.26
N LEU A 30 -8.36 10.94 0.11
CA LEU A 30 -8.95 11.16 -1.20
C LEU A 30 -10.29 10.42 -1.35
N HIS A 31 -10.37 9.17 -0.90
CA HIS A 31 -11.60 8.37 -0.96
C HIS A 31 -12.72 8.99 -0.10
N LEU A 32 -12.38 9.47 1.10
CA LEU A 32 -13.33 10.16 1.97
C LEU A 32 -13.77 11.51 1.41
N GLU A 33 -12.88 12.25 0.75
CA GLU A 33 -13.23 13.50 0.06
C GLU A 33 -14.13 13.27 -1.17
N LEU A 34 -13.94 12.16 -1.88
CA LEU A 34 -14.82 11.75 -2.98
C LEU A 34 -16.21 11.33 -2.48
N LEU A 35 -16.30 10.67 -1.31
CA LEU A 35 -17.56 10.21 -0.71
C LEU A 35 -18.34 11.30 0.05
N TYR A 36 -17.65 12.13 0.83
CA TYR A 36 -18.25 13.09 1.76
C TYR A 36 -17.95 14.56 1.44
N GLY A 37 -16.96 14.84 0.60
CA GLY A 37 -16.61 16.19 0.15
C GLY A 37 -17.42 16.60 -1.09
N SER A 38 -17.29 17.86 -1.49
CA SER A 38 -18.03 18.47 -2.61
C SER A 38 -17.63 17.95 -4.02
N GLY A 39 -17.01 16.78 -4.13
CA GLY A 39 -16.69 16.12 -5.41
C GLY A 39 -15.63 16.83 -6.26
N VAL A 40 -14.87 17.77 -5.70
CA VAL A 40 -13.92 18.64 -6.44
C VAL A 40 -12.45 18.25 -6.28
N GLY A 41 -12.15 17.12 -5.62
CA GLY A 41 -10.78 16.68 -5.37
C GLY A 41 -10.15 16.02 -6.60
N SER A 42 -9.52 16.81 -7.47
CA SER A 42 -8.53 16.27 -8.41
C SER A 42 -7.35 15.75 -7.61
N SER A 43 -6.98 14.49 -7.83
CA SER A 43 -5.88 13.88 -7.11
C SER A 43 -4.54 14.37 -7.67
N LEU A 44 -3.48 14.27 -6.87
CA LEU A 44 -2.12 14.61 -7.31
C LEU A 44 -1.58 13.68 -8.41
N CYS A 45 -2.29 12.58 -8.71
CA CYS A 45 -1.91 11.62 -9.73
C CYS A 45 -2.93 11.46 -10.86
N ASP A 46 -3.84 12.43 -11.02
CA ASP A 46 -4.72 12.52 -12.18
C ASP A 46 -4.00 13.24 -13.33
N PHE A 47 -3.17 12.50 -14.08
CA PHE A 47 -2.40 13.06 -15.19
C PHE A 47 -3.11 12.96 -16.54
N SER A 48 -3.91 11.90 -16.74
CA SER A 48 -4.63 11.64 -18.00
C SER A 48 -5.78 10.65 -17.78
N GLU A 49 -6.63 10.40 -18.78
CA GLU A 49 -7.66 9.35 -18.69
C GLU A 49 -7.08 7.95 -18.40
N GLY A 50 -5.86 7.67 -18.86
CA GLY A 50 -5.18 6.40 -18.62
C GLY A 50 -4.44 6.32 -17.29
N ILE A 51 -4.18 7.45 -16.61
CA ILE A 51 -3.54 7.52 -15.29
C ILE A 51 -4.36 8.46 -14.41
N ASN A 52 -5.33 7.89 -13.69
CA ASN A 52 -6.37 8.64 -12.99
C ASN A 52 -6.70 7.94 -11.66
N CYS A 53 -6.02 8.38 -10.60
CA CYS A 53 -6.22 7.82 -9.27
C CYS A 53 -7.61 8.10 -8.74
N SER A 54 -8.26 9.20 -9.13
CA SER A 54 -9.64 9.49 -8.74
C SER A 54 -10.61 8.45 -9.32
N ALA A 55 -10.47 8.10 -10.61
CA ALA A 55 -11.28 7.07 -11.26
C ALA A 55 -11.06 5.69 -10.63
N VAL A 56 -9.81 5.33 -10.34
CA VAL A 56 -9.48 4.06 -9.66
C VAL A 56 -10.09 4.03 -8.25
N ASN A 57 -9.90 5.10 -7.47
CA ASN A 57 -10.30 5.18 -6.06
C ASN A 57 -11.81 5.40 -5.86
N ALA A 58 -12.53 5.88 -6.87
CA ALA A 58 -13.99 5.97 -6.89
C ALA A 58 -14.69 4.71 -7.43
N SER A 59 -13.93 3.77 -8.03
CA SER A 59 -14.51 2.53 -8.55
C SER A 59 -14.98 1.59 -7.44
N THR A 60 -15.98 0.76 -7.73
CA THR A 60 -16.45 -0.32 -6.84
C THR A 60 -15.38 -1.36 -6.53
N ALA A 61 -14.29 -1.42 -7.31
CA ALA A 61 -13.14 -2.27 -7.01
C ALA A 61 -12.30 -1.75 -5.83
N SER A 62 -12.44 -0.47 -5.48
CA SER A 62 -11.74 0.15 -4.34
C SER A 62 -12.45 -0.07 -3.00
N GLU A 63 -13.60 -0.74 -3.00
CA GLU A 63 -14.33 -1.16 -1.81
C GLU A 63 -14.32 -2.69 -1.67
N ILE A 64 -14.00 -3.18 -0.48
CA ILE A 64 -14.13 -4.58 -0.11
C ILE A 64 -15.22 -4.67 0.95
N PHE A 65 -16.33 -5.34 0.61
CA PHE A 65 -17.52 -5.45 1.48
C PHE A 65 -18.03 -4.09 2.01
N GLY A 66 -17.93 -3.03 1.20
CA GLY A 66 -18.33 -1.65 1.57
C GLY A 66 -17.32 -0.94 2.47
N ILE A 67 -16.11 -1.49 2.66
CA ILE A 67 -15.01 -0.84 3.37
C ILE A 67 -13.95 -0.43 2.35
N PRO A 68 -13.48 0.84 2.36
CA PRO A 68 -12.41 1.26 1.49
C PRO A 68 -11.15 0.42 1.69
N GLN A 69 -10.65 -0.15 0.61
CA GLN A 69 -9.40 -0.92 0.58
C GLN A 69 -8.23 -0.14 1.19
N SER A 70 -8.17 1.17 0.95
CA SER A 70 -7.11 2.05 1.47
C SER A 70 -7.07 2.05 3.01
N LEU A 71 -8.22 1.85 3.67
CA LEU A 71 -8.31 1.75 5.12
C LEU A 71 -7.75 0.40 5.64
N LEU A 72 -7.92 -0.67 4.87
CA LEU A 72 -7.38 -2.01 5.15
C LEU A 72 -5.86 -2.07 4.93
N ALA A 73 -5.31 -1.23 4.05
CA ALA A 73 -3.87 -1.17 3.79
C ALA A 73 -3.08 -0.56 4.96
N ILE A 74 -3.67 0.36 5.73
CA ILE A 74 -3.03 1.03 6.88
C ILE A 74 -2.51 0.02 7.92
N PRO A 75 -3.33 -0.89 8.50
CA PRO A 75 -2.83 -1.85 9.48
C PRO A 75 -1.79 -2.81 8.90
N ALA A 76 -1.86 -3.13 7.60
CA ALA A 76 -0.86 -3.96 6.94
C ALA A 76 0.51 -3.27 6.88
N TYR A 77 0.56 -1.98 6.49
CA TYR A 77 1.81 -1.22 6.47
C TYR A 77 2.36 -0.93 7.88
N VAL A 78 1.49 -0.69 8.86
CA VAL A 78 1.90 -0.58 10.27
C VAL A 78 2.51 -1.89 10.76
N MET A 79 1.90 -3.03 10.46
CA MET A 79 2.45 -4.33 10.82
C MET A 79 3.82 -4.57 10.15
N ALA A 80 3.94 -4.25 8.86
CA ALA A 80 5.21 -4.36 8.13
C ALA A 80 6.32 -3.48 8.74
N LEU A 81 5.98 -2.26 9.18
CA LEU A 81 6.90 -1.37 9.90
C LEU A 81 7.36 -1.98 11.22
N LEU A 82 6.43 -2.47 12.05
CA LEU A 82 6.74 -3.07 13.34
C LEU A 82 7.60 -4.34 13.18
N LEU A 83 7.27 -5.18 12.21
CA LEU A 83 8.06 -6.37 11.89
C LEU A 83 9.44 -5.99 11.34
N GLY A 84 9.55 -4.96 10.49
CA GLY A 84 10.82 -4.43 9.98
C GLY A 84 11.74 -3.97 11.08
N VAL A 85 11.24 -3.13 11.99
CA VAL A 85 12.00 -2.61 13.13
C VAL A 85 12.39 -3.76 14.07
N SER A 86 11.46 -4.65 14.40
CA SER A 86 11.75 -5.77 15.31
C SER A 86 12.72 -6.80 14.72
N ALA A 87 12.67 -7.08 13.42
CA ALA A 87 13.68 -7.90 12.74
C ALA A 87 15.07 -7.27 12.81
N GLY A 88 15.18 -5.94 12.69
CA GLY A 88 16.44 -5.21 12.80
C GLY A 88 17.02 -5.17 14.22
N VAL A 89 16.14 -5.02 15.22
CA VAL A 89 16.54 -4.90 16.64
C VAL A 89 16.80 -6.27 17.27
N ARG A 90 15.92 -7.25 17.07
CA ARG A 90 16.00 -8.58 17.70
C ARG A 90 16.83 -9.58 16.90
N ARG A 91 17.05 -9.34 15.60
CA ARG A 91 17.76 -10.25 14.67
C ARG A 91 17.28 -11.71 14.72
N ASP A 92 15.99 -11.90 14.94
CA ASP A 92 15.35 -13.22 14.97
C ASP A 92 14.72 -13.54 13.60
N GLU A 93 15.03 -14.74 13.10
CA GLU A 93 14.61 -15.24 11.78
C GLU A 93 13.08 -15.28 11.63
N ARG A 94 12.34 -15.46 12.73
CA ARG A 94 10.88 -15.55 12.71
C ARG A 94 10.24 -14.25 12.22
N TYR A 95 10.82 -13.10 12.58
CA TYR A 95 10.34 -11.80 12.10
C TYR A 95 10.64 -11.60 10.61
N ALA A 96 11.78 -12.09 10.13
CA ALA A 96 12.14 -12.04 8.72
C ALA A 96 11.22 -12.93 7.86
N LEU A 97 10.89 -14.13 8.34
CA LEU A 97 9.91 -15.02 7.70
C LEU A 97 8.49 -14.42 7.71
N ALA A 98 8.08 -13.82 8.83
CA ALA A 98 6.79 -13.12 8.91
C ALA A 98 6.71 -11.95 7.91
N LEU A 99 7.77 -11.14 7.81
CA LEU A 99 7.90 -10.08 6.81
C LEU A 99 7.81 -10.61 5.37
N ALA A 100 8.50 -11.71 5.08
CA ALA A 100 8.45 -12.33 3.76
C ALA A 100 7.04 -12.83 3.43
N GLY A 101 6.34 -13.42 4.40
CA GLY A 101 4.94 -13.85 4.25
C GLY A 101 3.99 -12.68 3.99
N VAL A 102 4.09 -11.60 4.78
CA VAL A 102 3.30 -10.37 4.58
C VAL A 102 3.61 -9.74 3.22
N GLY A 103 4.88 -9.69 2.82
CA GLY A 103 5.31 -9.19 1.53
C GLY A 103 4.76 -10.01 0.35
N LEU A 104 4.79 -11.34 0.45
CA LEU A 104 4.22 -12.22 -0.58
C LEU A 104 2.72 -12.01 -0.73
N LEU A 105 1.99 -11.92 0.38
CA LEU A 105 0.56 -11.63 0.37
C LEU A 105 0.26 -10.26 -0.26
N ALA A 106 1.06 -9.24 0.07
CA ALA A 106 0.94 -7.91 -0.52
C ALA A 106 1.16 -7.95 -2.05
N VAL A 107 2.17 -8.67 -2.53
CA VAL A 107 2.44 -8.82 -3.97
C VAL A 107 1.30 -9.53 -4.69
N LEU A 108 0.77 -10.62 -4.14
CA LEU A 108 -0.38 -11.33 -4.72
C LEU A 108 -1.61 -10.43 -4.79
N TYR A 109 -1.83 -9.62 -3.74
CA TYR A 109 -2.91 -8.67 -3.70
C TYR A 109 -2.74 -7.55 -4.75
N SER A 110 -1.54 -6.98 -4.86
CA SER A 110 -1.21 -5.98 -5.88
C SER A 110 -1.37 -6.53 -7.30
N ALA A 111 -1.02 -7.79 -7.56
CA ALA A 111 -1.21 -8.42 -8.86
C ALA A 111 -2.71 -8.53 -9.22
N ARG A 112 -3.55 -8.88 -8.24
CA ARG A 112 -5.01 -8.89 -8.41
C ARG A 112 -5.55 -7.49 -8.74
N LEU A 113 -5.06 -6.46 -8.06
CA LEU A 113 -5.49 -5.09 -8.32
C LEU A 113 -5.05 -4.59 -9.69
N ALA A 114 -3.80 -4.84 -10.08
CA ALA A 114 -3.30 -4.50 -11.40
C ALA A 114 -4.15 -5.16 -12.51
N TRP A 115 -4.58 -6.41 -12.31
CA TRP A 115 -5.51 -7.08 -13.22
C TRP A 115 -6.86 -6.36 -13.32
N ILE A 116 -7.44 -5.93 -12.20
CA ILE A 116 -8.73 -5.24 -12.17
C ILE A 116 -8.62 -3.84 -12.80
N SER A 117 -7.57 -3.08 -12.47
CA SER A 117 -7.30 -1.77 -13.07
C SER A 117 -7.18 -1.85 -14.59
N ALA A 118 -6.45 -2.86 -15.10
CA ALA A 118 -6.24 -3.05 -16.53
C ALA A 118 -7.51 -3.49 -17.29
N THR A 119 -8.36 -4.32 -16.68
CA THR A 119 -9.46 -4.99 -17.40
C THR A 119 -10.84 -4.37 -17.17
N VAL A 120 -11.04 -3.73 -16.02
CA VAL A 120 -12.37 -3.21 -15.62
C VAL A 120 -12.40 -1.69 -15.67
N ILE A 121 -11.34 -1.02 -15.20
CA ILE A 121 -11.31 0.43 -15.04
C ILE A 121 -10.71 1.12 -16.28
N GLY A 122 -9.72 0.49 -16.91
CA GLY A 122 -9.01 1.07 -18.06
C GLY A 122 -8.10 2.25 -17.70
N ALA A 123 -7.87 2.47 -16.39
CA ALA A 123 -7.01 3.52 -15.84
C ALA A 123 -6.05 2.91 -14.82
N TRP A 124 -4.85 3.49 -14.73
CA TRP A 124 -3.74 3.07 -13.89
C TRP A 124 -3.44 4.07 -12.78
#